data_AF-A0A7C0WK77-F1
#
_entry.id   AF-A0A7C0WK77-F1
#
_cell.length_a   1.000
_cell.length_b   1.000
_cell.length_c   1.000
_cell.angle_alpha   90.00
_cell.angle_beta   90.00
_cell.angle_gamma   90.00
#
_symmetry.space_group_name_H-M   'P 1'
#
loop_
_entity.id
_entity.type
_entity.pdbx_description
1 polymer ?
#
loop_
_entity_poly.entity_id
_entity_poly.type
_entity_poly.pdbx_seq_one_letter_code
_entity_poly.pdbx_strand_id
1 'polypeptide(L)'
;DIDLSITEDTLTIKGELKKREEVNEEDYLLSEISYGRFARTITLPSEVESEKANATVNNGMLEIVLPKKKEAKPKEIKVEVS
;
A
#
# COMPACT_ATOMS: atom_id res chain seq x y z
N ASP A 1 9.41 6.56 -7.98
CA ASP A 1 8.61 7.04 -6.83
C ASP A 1 7.39 6.15 -6.65
N ILE A 2 7.02 5.88 -5.40
CA ILE A 2 5.87 5.06 -5.02
C ILE A 2 5.04 5.87 -4.02
N ASP A 3 3.76 6.04 -4.34
CA ASP A 3 2.78 6.71 -3.47
C ASP A 3 1.89 5.65 -2.81
N LEU A 4 1.75 5.76 -1.49
CA LEU A 4 0.88 4.92 -0.68
C LEU A 4 -0.22 5.76 -0.07
N SER A 5 -1.47 5.28 -0.17
CA SER A 5 -2.62 5.85 0.51
C SER A 5 -3.37 4.75 1.24
N ILE A 6 -3.61 4.96 2.52
CA ILE A 6 -4.26 4.00 3.41
C ILE A 6 -5.47 4.67 4.03
N THR A 7 -6.60 3.98 3.97
CA THR A 7 -7.84 4.30 4.70
C THR A 7 -8.07 3.22 5.76
N GLU A 8 -9.19 3.26 6.49
CA GLU A 8 -9.46 2.24 7.52
C GLU A 8 -9.52 0.81 6.94
N ASP A 9 -10.01 0.64 5.72
CA ASP A 9 -10.28 -0.67 5.12
C ASP A 9 -9.62 -0.89 3.75
N THR A 10 -8.87 0.09 3.22
CA THR A 10 -8.34 0.01 1.86
C THR A 10 -6.91 0.54 1.77
N LEU A 11 -6.06 -0.19 1.05
CA LEU A 11 -4.69 0.20 0.67
C LEU A 11 -4.64 0.48 -0.83
N THR A 12 -4.17 1.67 -1.21
CA THR A 12 -3.89 2.05 -2.60
C THR A 12 -2.39 2.26 -2.78
N ILE A 13 -1.83 1.61 -3.81
CA ILE A 13 -0.42 1.70 -4.22
C ILE A 13 -0.39 2.31 -5.63
N LYS A 14 0.37 3.38 -5.81
CA LYS A 14 0.61 3.99 -7.12
C LYS A 14 2.11 4.17 -7.35
N GLY A 15 2.53 4.16 -8.60
CA GLY A 15 3.91 4.46 -8.94
C GLY A 15 4.14 4.43 -10.44
N GLU A 16 5.40 4.60 -10.82
CA GLU A 16 5.85 4.58 -12.21
C GLU A 16 7.15 3.79 -12.31
N LEU A 17 7.15 2.77 -13.18
CA LEU A 17 8.36 2.08 -13.58
C LEU A 17 8.92 2.75 -14.84
N LYS A 18 10.01 3.48 -14.70
CA LYS A 18 10.67 4.15 -15.83
C LYS A 18 11.59 3.18 -16.56
N LYS A 19 11.60 3.25 -17.90
CA LYS A 19 12.59 2.57 -18.72
C LYS A 19 13.95 3.21 -18.47
N ARG A 20 15.02 2.42 -18.35
CA ARG A 20 16.38 2.97 -18.33
C ARG A 20 16.70 3.50 -19.72
N GLU A 21 17.18 4.74 -19.79
CA GLU A 21 17.43 5.47 -21.05
C GLU A 21 18.63 4.92 -21.84
N GLU A 22 19.40 3.97 -21.29
CA GLU A 22 20.66 3.49 -21.88
C GLU A 22 20.51 2.52 -23.05
N VAL A 23 19.30 2.07 -23.38
CA VAL A 23 19.07 1.10 -24.47
C VAL A 23 17.97 1.62 -25.38
N ASN A 24 18.31 1.88 -26.64
CA ASN A 24 17.36 2.38 -27.62
C ASN A 24 16.35 1.29 -27.98
N GLU A 25 15.16 1.65 -28.42
CA GLU A 25 14.15 0.67 -28.85
C GLU A 25 14.64 -0.25 -29.97
N GLU A 26 15.47 0.29 -30.85
CA GLU A 26 16.13 -0.39 -31.95
C GLU A 26 17.21 -1.41 -31.52
N ASP A 27 17.68 -1.36 -30.26
CA ASP A 27 18.61 -2.34 -29.70
C ASP A 27 17.89 -3.60 -29.17
N TYR A 28 16.56 -3.57 -29.06
CA TYR A 28 15.77 -4.72 -28.60
C TYR A 28 15.27 -5.56 -29.77
N LEU A 29 15.56 -6.87 -29.73
CA LEU A 29 14.82 -7.84 -30.54
C LEU A 29 13.39 -8.05 -29.99
N LEU A 30 13.24 -8.01 -28.67
CA LEU A 30 11.97 -8.12 -27.95
C LEU A 30 12.10 -7.50 -26.55
N SER A 31 11.04 -6.83 -26.09
CA SER A 31 10.93 -6.32 -24.72
C SER A 31 9.64 -6.84 -24.08
N GLU A 32 9.77 -7.70 -23.07
CA GLU A 32 8.63 -8.30 -22.35
C GLU A 32 8.29 -7.55 -21.06
N ILE A 33 9.16 -6.63 -20.63
CA ILE A 33 8.98 -5.86 -19.40
C ILE A 33 8.06 -4.67 -19.70
N SER A 34 6.90 -4.65 -19.04
CA SER A 34 5.99 -3.51 -19.08
C SER A 34 6.54 -2.34 -18.26
N TYR A 35 6.72 -1.19 -18.89
CA TYR A 35 7.05 0.08 -18.24
C TYR A 35 5.82 0.99 -18.14
N GLY A 36 5.92 2.02 -17.30
CA GLY A 36 4.90 3.05 -17.15
C GLY A 36 4.25 3.07 -15.77
N ARG A 37 3.11 3.77 -15.69
CA ARG A 37 2.39 3.98 -14.44
C ARG A 37 1.59 2.76 -14.05
N PHE A 38 1.61 2.45 -12.76
CA PHE A 38 0.81 1.40 -12.17
C PHE A 38 -0.01 1.94 -11.00
N ALA A 39 -1.18 1.34 -10.80
CA ALA A 39 -2.04 1.60 -9.66
C ALA A 39 -2.74 0.30 -9.26
N ARG A 40 -2.73 -0.01 -7.97
CA ARG A 40 -3.47 -1.15 -7.41
C ARG A 40 -4.14 -0.74 -6.12
N THR A 41 -5.40 -1.15 -5.97
CA THR A 41 -6.18 -0.95 -4.74
C THR A 41 -6.54 -2.32 -4.18
N ILE A 42 -6.37 -2.48 -2.88
CA ILE A 42 -6.61 -3.72 -2.14
C ILE A 42 -7.53 -3.41 -0.97
N THR A 43 -8.69 -4.06 -0.93
CA THR A 43 -9.56 -4.06 0.25
C THR A 43 -8.94 -4.96 1.32
N LEU A 44 -8.81 -4.43 2.52
CA LEU A 44 -8.23 -5.08 3.68
C LEU A 44 -9.29 -5.95 4.37
N PRO A 45 -8.92 -7.11 4.92
CA PRO A 45 -9.86 -7.99 5.59
C PRO A 45 -10.28 -7.51 6.99
N SER A 46 -9.71 -6.41 7.48
CA SER A 46 -9.99 -5.83 8.80
C SER A 46 -9.54 -4.38 8.86
N GLU A 47 -10.12 -3.59 9.77
CA GLU A 47 -9.67 -2.22 10.04
C GLU A 47 -8.20 -2.17 10.53
N VAL A 48 -7.48 -1.12 10.13
CA VAL A 48 -6.06 -0.92 10.48
C VAL A 48 -5.79 0.43 11.15
N GLU A 49 -4.74 0.49 11.96
CA GLU A 49 -4.21 1.75 12.52
C GLU A 49 -3.27 2.41 11.49
N SER A 50 -3.84 3.12 10.51
CA SER A 50 -3.10 3.69 9.36
C SER A 50 -1.93 4.59 9.75
N GLU A 51 -2.05 5.34 10.85
CA GLU A 51 -1.00 6.22 11.39
C GLU A 51 0.27 5.47 11.82
N LYS A 52 0.16 4.15 12.09
CA LYS A 52 1.27 3.29 12.50
C LYS A 52 1.77 2.39 11.37
N ALA A 53 1.33 2.63 10.14
CA ALA A 53 1.79 1.89 8.99
C ALA A 53 3.30 2.11 8.75
N ASN A 54 3.99 1.06 8.34
CA ASN A 54 5.38 1.15 7.90
C ASN A 54 5.51 0.52 6.50
N ALA A 55 6.37 1.09 5.67
CA ALA A 55 6.65 0.56 4.34
C ALA A 55 8.15 0.64 4.05
N THR A 56 8.70 -0.43 3.46
CA THR A 56 10.10 -0.53 3.07
C THR A 56 10.22 -1.10 1.66
N VAL A 57 11.29 -0.73 0.96
CA VAL A 57 11.62 -1.29 -0.36
C VAL A 57 12.98 -1.95 -0.26
N ASN A 58 13.05 -3.22 -0.62
CA ASN A 58 14.30 -3.98 -0.68
C ASN A 58 14.31 -4.85 -1.94
N ASN A 59 15.36 -4.73 -2.77
CA ASN A 59 15.56 -5.51 -3.99
C ASN A 59 14.33 -5.56 -4.92
N GLY A 60 13.65 -4.42 -5.09
CA GLY A 60 12.45 -4.32 -5.94
C GLY A 60 11.17 -4.86 -5.32
N MET A 61 11.21 -5.32 -4.06
CA MET A 61 10.04 -5.74 -3.29
C MET A 61 9.61 -4.63 -2.33
N LEU A 62 8.33 -4.23 -2.43
CA LEU A 62 7.70 -3.32 -1.50
C LEU A 62 7.00 -4.13 -0.40
N GLU A 63 7.47 -3.98 0.84
CA GLU A 63 6.86 -4.56 2.03
C GLU A 63 6.08 -3.48 2.78
N ILE A 64 4.83 -3.77 3.14
CA ILE A 64 3.94 -2.85 3.87
C ILE A 64 3.38 -3.56 5.08
N VAL A 65 3.67 -3.03 6.27
CA VAL A 65 3.19 -3.56 7.56
C VAL A 65 2.06 -2.65 8.07
N LEU A 66 0.86 -3.23 8.17
CA LEU A 66 -0.35 -2.55 8.64
C LEU A 66 -0.84 -3.19 9.95
N PRO A 67 -0.65 -2.51 11.10
CA PRO A 67 -1.19 -2.99 12.37
C PRO A 67 -2.71 -3.01 12.34
N LYS A 68 -3.32 -4.14 12.69
CA LYS A 68 -4.78 -4.23 12.85
C LYS A 68 -5.25 -3.36 14.01
N LYS A 69 -6.38 -2.69 13.82
CA LYS A 69 -7.05 -1.96 14.89
C LYS A 69 -7.53 -2.96 15.93
N LYS A 70 -7.28 -2.67 17.21
CA LYS A 70 -7.77 -3.52 18.30
C LYS A 70 -9.29 -3.47 18.33
N GLU A 71 -9.93 -4.63 18.36
CA GLU A 71 -11.37 -4.72 18.59
C GLU A 71 -11.72 -4.01 19.90
N ALA A 72 -12.74 -3.16 19.86
CA ALA A 72 -13.20 -2.45 21.05
C ALA A 72 -13.70 -3.49 22.06
N LYS A 73 -13.05 -3.54 23.24
CA LYS A 73 -13.60 -4.28 24.37
C LYS A 73 -14.94 -3.64 24.78
N PRO A 74 -15.93 -4.42 25.23
CA PRO A 74 -17.18 -3.88 25.74
C PRO A 74 -16.90 -2.79 26.79
N LYS A 75 -17.49 -1.61 26.61
CA LYS A 75 -17.45 -0.55 27.63
C LYS A 75 -18.67 -0.73 28.53
N GLU A 76 -18.45 -0.96 29.82
CA GLU A 76 -19.51 -0.87 30.83
C GLU A 76 -19.89 0.60 31.03
N ILE A 77 -21.14 0.94 30.76
CA ILE A 77 -21.69 2.27 31.01
C ILE A 77 -22.47 2.19 32.33
N LYS A 78 -22.00 2.88 33.36
CA LYS A 78 -22.75 3.05 34.60
C LYS A 78 -23.80 4.14 34.40
N VAL A 79 -25.05 3.83 34.72
CA VAL A 79 -26.16 4.80 34.68
C VAL A 79 -26.24 5.47 36.05
N GLU A 80 -26.06 6.80 36.09
CA GLU A 80 -26.36 7.59 37.28
C GLU A 80 -27.85 7.92 37.30
N VAL A 81 -28.52 7.58 38.41
CA VAL A 81 -29.91 7.92 38.64
C VAL A 81 -29.94 9.16 39.54
N SER A 82 -30.64 10.21 39.08
CA SER A 82 -30.90 11.44 39.83
C SER A 82 -32.13 11.31 40.72
#